data_AF-A0A944W0W6-F1
#
_entry.id   AF-A0A944W0W6-F1
#
_cell.length_a   1.000
_cell.length_b   1.000
_cell.length_c   1.000
_cell.angle_alpha   90.00
_cell.angle_beta   90.00
_cell.angle_gamma   90.00
#
_symmetry.space_group_name_H-M   'P 1'
#
loop_
_entity.id
_entity.type
_entity.pdbx_description
1 polymer ?
#
loop_
_entity_poly.entity_id
_entity_poly.type
_entity_poly.pdbx_seq_one_letter_code
_entity_poly.pdbx_strand_id
1 'polypeptide(L)'
;MVIIDKEKAKEMYYANLMCEYHKVNEKIRLFTKKYSISFEQFEKDIKGSEKEDFEKWDDYMEWKGYENVLQNLIKEKKELEVGDYTVS
;
A
#
# COMPACT_ATOMS: atom_id res chain seq x y z
N MET A 1 -18.04 28.76 11.73
CA MET A 1 -16.65 28.39 12.09
C MET A 1 -16.71 27.03 12.74
N VAL A 2 -16.24 25.97 12.06
CA VAL A 2 -16.29 24.60 12.63
C VAL A 2 -15.05 24.44 13.50
N ILE A 3 -15.24 24.32 14.81
CA ILE A 3 -14.17 23.97 15.74
C ILE A 3 -14.05 22.45 15.66
N ILE A 4 -13.15 21.95 14.82
CA ILE A 4 -12.84 20.53 14.77
C ILE A 4 -11.95 20.23 15.97
N ASP A 5 -12.44 19.37 16.85
CA ASP A 5 -11.66 18.83 17.96
C ASP A 5 -10.45 18.06 17.40
N LYS A 6 -9.26 18.34 17.93
CA LYS A 6 -8.00 17.71 17.51
C LYS A 6 -8.06 16.19 17.63
N GLU A 7 -8.81 15.66 18.59
CA GLU A 7 -9.03 14.22 18.75
C GLU A 7 -9.89 13.65 17.62
N LYS A 8 -11.01 14.31 17.30
CA LYS A 8 -11.88 13.90 16.18
C LYS A 8 -11.17 13.97 14.83
N ALA A 9 -10.29 14.95 14.64
CA ALA A 9 -9.48 15.04 13.43
C ALA A 9 -8.51 13.84 13.30
N LYS A 10 -7.89 13.43 14.41
CA LYS A 10 -7.02 12.24 14.45
C LYS A 10 -7.78 10.95 14.18
N GLU A 11 -8.94 10.78 14.80
CA GLU A 11 -9.80 9.61 14.58
C GLU A 11 -10.22 9.49 13.12
N MET A 12 -10.63 10.60 12.50
CA MET A 12 -11.02 10.62 11.09
C MET A 12 -9.84 10.31 10.16
N TYR A 13 -8.65 10.83 10.45
CA TYR A 13 -7.44 10.50 9.70
C TYR A 13 -7.09 9.01 9.82
N TYR A 14 -7.15 8.46 11.04
CA TYR A 14 -6.86 7.05 11.29
C TYR A 14 -7.86 6.14 10.57
N ALA A 15 -9.15 6.49 10.56
CA ALA A 15 -10.17 5.76 9.82
C ALA A 15 -9.91 5.74 8.31
N ASN A 16 -9.50 6.87 7.73
CA ASN A 16 -9.11 6.96 6.32
C ASN A 16 -7.89 6.10 6.01
N LEU A 17 -6.86 6.18 6.86
CA LEU A 17 -5.63 5.40 6.71
C LEU A 17 -5.92 3.89 6.75
N MET A 18 -6.78 3.45 7.67
CA MET A 18 -7.22 2.05 7.74
C MET A 18 -8.03 1.63 6.51
N CYS A 19 -8.91 2.50 5.98
CA CYS A 19 -9.65 2.21 4.76
C CYS A 19 -8.71 2.03 3.56
N GLU A 20 -7.74 2.92 3.38
CA GLU A 20 -6.76 2.80 2.30
C GLU A 20 -5.88 1.56 2.47
N TYR A 21 -5.46 1.27 3.70
CA TYR A 21 -4.73 0.03 4.01
C TYR A 21 -5.51 -1.21 3.59
N HIS A 22 -6.80 -1.30 3.95
CA HIS A 22 -7.64 -2.43 3.57
C HIS A 22 -7.80 -2.56 2.05
N LYS A 23 -8.00 -1.45 1.33
CA LYS A 23 -8.11 -1.46 -0.14
C LYS A 23 -6.84 -1.99 -0.80
N VAL A 24 -5.69 -1.43 -0.42
CA VAL A 24 -4.38 -1.79 -0.97
C VAL A 24 -4.04 -3.25 -0.65
N ASN A 25 -4.28 -3.67 0.58
CA ASN A 25 -4.03 -5.04 1.00
C ASN A 25 -4.91 -6.06 0.25
N GLU A 26 -6.18 -5.74 -0.03
CA GLU A 26 -7.03 -6.61 -0.83
C GLU A 26 -6.54 -6.67 -2.29
N LYS A 27 -6.05 -5.57 -2.86
CA LYS A 27 -5.44 -5.58 -4.20
C LYS A 27 -4.22 -6.48 -4.28
N ILE A 28 -3.30 -6.38 -3.32
CA ILE A 28 -2.12 -7.26 -3.20
C ILE A 28 -2.56 -8.72 -3.06
N ARG A 29 -3.59 -8.99 -2.25
CA ARG A 29 -4.14 -10.34 -2.07
C ARG A 29 -4.72 -10.90 -3.36
N LEU A 30 -5.38 -10.09 -4.18
CA LEU A 30 -5.89 -10.51 -5.49
C LEU A 30 -4.75 -10.91 -6.44
N PHE A 31 -3.64 -10.18 -6.47
CA PHE A 31 -2.46 -10.56 -7.25
C PHE A 31 -1.80 -11.84 -6.73
N THR A 32 -1.65 -11.94 -5.41
CA THR A 32 -1.13 -13.15 -4.75
C THR A 32 -1.98 -14.36 -5.11
N LYS A 33 -3.31 -14.19 -5.20
CA LYS A 33 -4.22 -15.25 -5.64
C LYS A 33 -4.13 -15.52 -7.15
N LYS A 34 -3.99 -14.49 -7.99
CA LYS A 34 -3.85 -14.61 -9.47
C LYS A 34 -2.62 -15.46 -9.82
N TYR A 35 -1.49 -15.20 -9.17
CA TYR A 35 -0.22 -15.86 -9.49
C TYR A 35 0.17 -17.00 -8.55
N SER A 36 -0.46 -17.11 -7.38
CA SER A 36 -0.16 -18.12 -6.34
C SER A 36 1.29 -18.13 -5.87
N ILE A 37 1.99 -17.01 -6.00
CA ILE A 37 3.37 -16.81 -5.58
C ILE A 37 3.50 -15.47 -4.84
N SER A 38 4.61 -15.26 -4.13
CA SER A 38 4.90 -13.97 -3.50
C SER A 38 5.29 -12.93 -4.55
N PHE A 39 5.14 -11.64 -4.22
CA PHE A 39 5.61 -10.54 -5.06
C PHE A 39 7.10 -10.67 -5.41
N GLU A 40 7.94 -11.07 -4.45
CA GLU A 40 9.37 -11.25 -4.66
C GLU A 40 9.67 -12.34 -5.70
N GLN A 41 8.91 -13.43 -5.68
CA GLN A 41 9.07 -14.49 -6.68
C GLN A 41 8.56 -14.02 -8.04
N PHE A 42 7.40 -13.34 -8.07
CA PHE A 42 6.85 -12.78 -9.30
C PHE A 42 7.82 -11.76 -9.94
N GLU A 43 8.45 -10.90 -9.15
CA GLU A 43 9.45 -9.95 -9.62
C GLU A 43 10.67 -10.65 -10.24
N LYS A 44 11.16 -11.73 -9.62
CA LYS A 44 12.27 -12.53 -10.17
C LYS A 44 11.88 -13.18 -11.49
N ASP A 45 10.68 -13.73 -11.57
CA ASP A 45 10.18 -14.39 -12.77
C ASP A 45 10.04 -13.40 -13.93
N ILE A 46 9.55 -12.19 -13.66
CA ILE A 46 9.40 -11.13 -14.67
C ILE A 46 10.75 -10.61 -15.15
N LYS A 47 11.67 -10.30 -14.23
CA LYS A 47 13.01 -9.78 -14.58
C LYS A 47 13.91 -10.83 -15.22
N GLY A 48 13.69 -12.11 -14.93
CA GLY A 48 14.46 -13.24 -15.47
C GLY A 48 13.86 -13.84 -16.76
N SER A 49 12.69 -13.38 -17.20
CA SER A 49 12.05 -13.89 -18.41
C SER A 49 12.74 -13.34 -19.66
N GLU A 50 13.15 -14.23 -20.57
CA GLU A 50 13.66 -13.85 -21.89
C GLU A 50 12.54 -13.35 -22.83
N LYS A 51 11.29 -13.72 -22.55
CA LYS A 51 10.13 -13.33 -23.33
C LYS A 51 9.32 -12.28 -22.60
N GLU A 52 9.16 -11.12 -23.22
CA GLU A 52 8.34 -10.04 -22.70
C GLU A 52 6.85 -10.43 -22.78
N ASP A 53 6.20 -10.41 -21.62
CA ASP A 53 4.76 -10.61 -21.46
C ASP A 53 4.19 -9.30 -20.91
N PHE A 54 3.65 -8.48 -21.80
CA PHE A 54 3.15 -7.13 -21.47
C PHE A 54 2.07 -7.15 -20.40
N GLU A 55 1.19 -8.16 -20.40
CA GLU A 55 0.15 -8.27 -19.37
C GLU A 55 0.78 -8.46 -17.99
N LYS A 56 1.77 -9.36 -17.88
CA LYS A 56 2.45 -9.57 -16.61
C LYS A 56 3.32 -8.39 -16.20
N TRP A 57 3.88 -7.64 -17.14
CA TRP A 57 4.61 -6.41 -16.83
C TRP A 57 3.69 -5.32 -16.30
N ASP A 58 2.49 -5.17 -16.87
CA ASP A 58 1.45 -4.27 -16.35
C ASP A 58 1.03 -4.67 -14.93
N ASP A 59 0.75 -5.96 -14.72
CA ASP A 59 0.42 -6.51 -13.40
C ASP A 59 1.57 -6.32 -12.40
N TYR A 60 2.83 -6.45 -12.83
CA TYR A 60 4.02 -6.18 -12.00
C TYR A 60 4.10 -4.72 -11.57
N MET A 61 3.90 -3.80 -12.51
CA MET A 61 3.93 -2.37 -12.23
C MET A 61 2.82 -1.97 -11.26
N GLU A 62 1.61 -2.51 -11.43
CA GLU A 62 0.49 -2.26 -10.53
C GLU A 62 0.75 -2.86 -9.13
N TRP A 63 1.16 -4.13 -9.05
CA TRP A 63 1.44 -4.78 -7.78
C TRP A 63 2.57 -4.07 -7.02
N LYS A 64 3.69 -3.74 -7.69
CA LYS A 64 4.78 -2.97 -7.09
C LYS A 64 4.32 -1.61 -6.58
N GLY A 65 3.41 -0.95 -7.30
CA GLY A 65 2.77 0.29 -6.86
C GLY A 65 2.05 0.10 -5.53
N TYR A 66 1.22 -0.94 -5.42
CA TYR A 66 0.51 -1.25 -4.17
C TYR A 66 1.45 -1.63 -3.03
N GLU A 67 2.52 -2.39 -3.26
CA GLU A 67 3.53 -2.70 -2.24
C GLU A 67 4.14 -1.41 -1.67
N ASN A 68 4.49 -0.45 -2.53
CA ASN A 68 5.03 0.84 -2.09
C ASN A 68 4.01 1.66 -1.29
N VAL A 69 2.75 1.70 -1.73
CA VAL A 69 1.67 2.38 -1.00
C VAL A 69 1.46 1.71 0.37
N LEU A 70 1.48 0.39 0.44
CA LEU A 70 1.36 -0.35 1.70
C LEU A 70 2.48 0.02 2.68
N GLN A 71 3.73 0.09 2.20
CA GLN A 71 4.87 0.51 3.03
C GLN A 71 4.71 1.95 3.55
N ASN A 72 4.23 2.87 2.71
CA ASN A 72 3.96 4.25 3.11
C ASN A 72 2.85 4.32 4.17
N LEU A 73 1.74 3.61 3.99
CA LEU A 73 0.64 3.56 4.96
C LEU A 73 1.09 2.98 6.31
N ILE A 74 1.94 1.96 6.31
CA ILE A 74 2.52 1.39 7.53
C ILE A 74 3.43 2.40 8.22
N LYS A 75 4.23 3.15 7.45
CA LYS A 75 5.09 4.21 7.98
C LYS A 75 4.27 5.34 8.60
N GLU A 76 3.28 5.85 7.87
CA GLU A 76 2.36 6.89 8.37
C GLU A 76 1.63 6.43 9.63
N LYS A 77 1.18 5.16 9.69
CA LYS A 77 0.59 4.59 10.90
C LYS A 77 1.53 4.66 12.10
N LYS A 78 2.79 4.27 11.93
CA LYS A 78 3.80 4.31 13.00
C LYS A 78 4.10 5.73 13.45
N GLU A 79 4.24 6.66 12.51
CA GLU A 79 4.42 8.09 12.81
C GLU A 79 3.21 8.62 13.59
N LEU A 80 2.00 8.18 13.22
CA LEU A 80 0.79 8.59 13.92
C LEU A 80 0.77 8.14 15.39
N GLU A 81 1.21 6.90 15.64
CA GLU A 81 1.23 6.25 16.95
C GLU A 81 2.36 6.79 17.86
N VAL A 82 3.52 7.15 17.29
CA VAL A 82 4.65 7.72 18.06
C VAL A 82 4.44 9.20 18.39
N GLY A 83 3.57 9.90 17.65
CA GLY A 83 3.15 11.27 17.96
C GLY A 83 4.15 12.37 17.55
N ASP A 84 5.20 12.01 16.83
CA ASP A 84 6.28 12.91 16.40
C ASP A 84 5.97 13.50 15.02
N TYR A 85 4.99 14.42 14.98
CA TYR A 85 4.72 15.20 13.77
C TYR A 85 5.45 16.54 13.88
N THR A 86 6.57 16.68 13.19
CA THR A 86 7.11 18.00 12.87
C THR A 86 6.25 18.58 11.74
N VAL A 87 5.22 19.34 12.12
CA VAL A 87 4.54 20.23 11.18
C VAL A 87 5.57 21.28 10.74
N SER A 88 6.00 21.21 9.48
CA SER A 88 6.84 22.23 8.83
C SER A 88 5.95 23.28 8.18
#